data_AF-A0A3C2B1E2-F1
#
_entry.id   AF-A0A3C2B1E2-F1
#
_cell.length_a   1.000
_cell.length_b   1.000
_cell.length_c   1.000
_cell.angle_alpha   90.00
_cell.angle_beta   90.00
_cell.angle_gamma   90.00
#
_symmetry.space_group_name_H-M   'P 1'
#
loop_
_entity.id
_entity.type
_entity.pdbx_description
1 polymer ?
#
loop_
_entity_poly.entity_id
_entity_poly.type
_entity_poly.pdbx_seq_one_letter_code
_entity_poly.pdbx_strand_id
1 'polypeptide(L)'
;MALLITTAVSISFHLLLPAELGPYLIGAAVASCGWGLYLLMVRFGGISGHQTGIAAEEWTAGELRVLRWKRLGWKTANHILLERSDVDHVALGPGGFFAIETKYRSNWRDADIESIAAQARHGAQRLRPRLGPKAVVRAVVVIWGQGARERCPQPSEEADVVFCCGPDLVPFLLDQSTVIDPEAVQSAYQQLLDNSRRRDIAELAEDGPFARPAIYGVVDTAAVALAVMCTTSATLAPVSLQPAGWWSVAAATVTTSICAALRQRVANLTVRYFLLAVATTAAGLGVIVLAATLFNALN
;
A
#
# COMPACT_ATOMS: atom_id res chain seq x y z
N MET A 1 -5.14 15.86 11.76
CA MET A 1 -3.78 15.67 12.35
C MET A 1 -2.77 16.68 11.80
N ALA A 2 -2.52 16.74 10.48
CA ALA A 2 -1.59 17.69 9.87
C ALA A 2 -1.88 19.16 10.25
N LEU A 3 -3.14 19.59 10.17
CA LEU A 3 -3.55 20.95 10.55
C LEU A 3 -3.23 21.28 12.03
N LEU A 4 -3.53 20.36 12.96
CA LEU A 4 -3.25 20.54 14.39
C LEU A 4 -1.74 20.65 14.67
N ILE A 5 -0.93 19.85 13.97
CA ILE A 5 0.53 19.88 14.10
C ILE A 5 1.08 21.20 13.55
N THR A 6 0.63 21.64 12.37
CA THR A 6 1.06 22.90 11.78
C THR A 6 0.64 24.10 12.63
N THR A 7 -0.55 24.09 13.21
CA THR A 7 -1.02 25.14 14.11
C THR A 7 -0.18 25.17 15.39
N ALA A 8 0.09 24.03 16.02
CA ALA A 8 0.93 23.96 17.22
C ALA A 8 2.36 24.47 16.95
N VAL A 9 2.95 24.09 15.82
CA VAL A 9 4.29 24.54 15.39
C VAL A 9 4.30 26.05 15.10
N SER A 10 3.28 26.56 14.41
CA SER A 10 3.17 27.99 14.11
C SER A 10 3.04 28.82 15.38
N ILE A 11 2.29 28.34 16.37
CA ILE A 11 2.18 28.95 17.70
C ILE A 11 3.54 28.92 18.42
N SER A 12 4.25 27.79 18.41
CA SER A 12 5.59 27.70 19.01
C SER A 12 6.58 28.66 18.35
N PHE A 13 6.57 28.79 17.03
CA PHE A 13 7.42 29.75 16.31
C PHE A 13 7.07 31.19 16.65
N HIS A 14 5.79 31.51 16.78
CA HIS A 14 5.37 32.85 17.17
C HIS A 14 5.78 33.21 18.60
N LEU A 15 5.79 32.24 19.53
CA LEU A 15 6.08 32.48 20.95
C LEU A 15 7.58 32.43 21.29
N LEU A 16 8.38 31.64 20.58
CA LEU A 16 9.77 31.34 20.97
C LEU A 16 10.81 32.05 20.10
N LEU A 17 10.44 32.53 18.92
CA LEU A 17 11.40 33.11 17.97
C LEU A 17 11.39 34.64 18.01
N PRO A 18 12.53 35.28 17.69
CA PRO A 18 12.58 36.72 17.48
C PRO A 18 11.55 37.17 16.45
N ALA A 19 10.96 38.35 16.67
CA ALA A 19 9.90 38.91 15.83
C ALA A 19 10.29 39.04 14.34
N GLU A 20 11.59 39.18 14.06
CA GLU A 20 12.12 39.29 12.70
C GLU A 20 12.17 37.94 11.95
N LEU A 21 12.26 36.81 12.66
CA LEU A 21 12.40 35.47 12.06
C LEU A 21 11.11 34.66 12.10
N GLY A 22 10.23 34.93 13.08
CA GLY A 22 8.97 34.22 13.28
C GLY A 22 8.09 34.13 12.02
N PRO A 23 7.81 35.23 11.32
CA PRO A 23 6.93 35.23 10.14
C PRO A 23 7.44 34.34 8.99
N TYR A 24 8.75 34.34 8.72
CA TYR A 24 9.35 33.53 7.65
C TYR A 24 9.26 32.04 7.93
N LEU A 25 9.51 31.64 9.18
CA LEU A 25 9.46 30.23 9.59
C LEU A 25 8.03 29.70 9.73
N ILE A 26 7.07 30.55 10.14
CA ILE A 26 5.64 30.25 10.06
C ILE A 26 5.22 30.04 8.60
N GLY A 27 5.63 30.93 7.70
CA GLY A 27 5.38 30.79 6.26
C GLY A 27 5.96 29.49 5.70
N ALA A 28 7.19 29.15 6.05
CA ALA A 28 7.83 27.90 5.64
C ALA A 28 7.11 26.65 6.17
N ALA A 29 6.64 26.67 7.42
CA ALA A 29 5.86 25.56 8.01
C ALA A 29 4.51 25.37 7.32
N VAL A 30 3.79 26.45 7.06
CA VAL A 30 2.50 26.43 6.36
C VAL A 30 2.67 25.94 4.91
N ALA A 31 3.67 26.47 4.19
CA ALA A 31 3.97 26.06 2.82
C ALA A 31 4.38 24.58 2.74
N SER A 32 5.22 24.12 3.67
CA SER A 32 5.64 22.70 3.74
C SER A 32 4.48 21.76 4.06
N CYS A 33 3.54 22.18 4.92
CA CYS A 33 2.32 21.44 5.19
C CYS A 33 1.43 21.36 3.96
N GLY A 34 1.20 22.48 3.28
CA GLY A 34 0.43 22.53 2.02
C GLY A 34 1.03 21.65 0.94
N TRP A 35 2.36 21.70 0.76
CA TRP A 35 3.08 20.84 -0.18
C TRP A 35 3.01 19.36 0.21
N GLY A 36 3.15 19.04 1.49
CA GLY A 36 3.00 17.68 2.00
C GLY A 36 1.59 17.12 1.77
N LEU A 37 0.56 17.92 2.01
CA LEU A 37 -0.83 17.56 1.70
C LEU A 37 -1.03 17.35 0.21
N TYR A 38 -0.47 18.22 -0.65
CA TYR A 38 -0.50 18.04 -2.09
C TYR A 38 0.16 16.72 -2.53
N LEU A 39 1.37 16.43 -2.04
CA LEU A 39 2.06 15.17 -2.35
C LEU A 39 1.30 13.94 -1.84
N LEU A 40 0.66 14.04 -0.67
CA LEU A 40 -0.25 13.01 -0.18
C LEU A 40 -1.43 12.86 -1.13
N MET A 41 -2.09 13.94 -1.55
CA MET A 41 -3.21 13.89 -2.50
C MET A 41 -2.80 13.30 -3.86
N VAL A 42 -1.65 13.68 -4.40
CA VAL A 42 -1.11 13.12 -5.66
C VAL A 42 -0.82 11.63 -5.52
N ARG A 43 -0.21 11.20 -4.40
CA ARG A 43 -0.01 9.77 -4.14
C ARG A 43 -1.33 9.04 -3.91
N PHE A 44 -2.26 9.62 -3.16
CA PHE A 44 -3.55 9.01 -2.86
C PHE A 44 -4.46 8.92 -4.08
N GLY A 45 -4.36 9.87 -5.02
CA GLY A 45 -5.10 9.83 -6.28
C GLY A 45 -4.85 8.56 -7.10
N GLY A 46 -3.61 8.02 -7.06
CA GLY A 46 -3.28 6.72 -7.65
C GLY A 46 -3.60 5.52 -6.74
N ILE A 47 -3.53 5.71 -5.42
CA ILE A 47 -3.79 4.64 -4.44
C ILE A 47 -5.28 4.28 -4.35
N SER A 48 -6.21 5.21 -4.61
CA SER A 48 -7.65 4.90 -4.55
C SER A 48 -8.03 3.75 -5.48
N GLY A 49 -7.51 3.71 -6.71
CA GLY A 49 -7.74 2.60 -7.64
C GLY A 49 -7.20 1.26 -7.12
N HIS A 50 -5.97 1.28 -6.59
CA HIS A 50 -5.33 0.09 -6.03
C HIS A 50 -6.03 -0.41 -4.75
N GLN A 51 -6.42 0.49 -3.86
CA GLN A 51 -7.19 0.17 -2.65
C GLN A 51 -8.55 -0.41 -2.99
N THR A 52 -9.24 0.13 -4.00
CA THR A 52 -10.53 -0.44 -4.44
C THR A 52 -10.37 -1.81 -5.10
N GLY A 53 -9.23 -2.07 -5.76
CA GLY A 53 -8.87 -3.39 -6.25
C GLY A 53 -8.70 -4.39 -5.11
N ILE A 54 -7.85 -4.07 -4.13
CA ILE A 54 -7.62 -4.89 -2.94
C ILE A 54 -8.95 -5.15 -2.19
N ALA A 55 -9.75 -4.12 -1.98
CA ALA A 55 -11.04 -4.27 -1.29
C ALA A 55 -11.99 -5.19 -2.06
N ALA A 56 -12.02 -5.09 -3.39
CA ALA A 56 -12.84 -5.97 -4.21
C ALA A 56 -12.36 -7.43 -4.14
N GLU A 57 -11.05 -7.68 -4.18
CA GLU A 57 -10.48 -9.02 -3.96
C GLU A 57 -10.85 -9.58 -2.58
N GLU A 58 -10.78 -8.76 -1.53
CA GLU A 58 -11.17 -9.14 -0.18
C GLU A 58 -12.68 -9.49 -0.09
N TRP A 59 -13.54 -8.72 -0.76
CA TRP A 59 -14.98 -8.98 -0.83
C TRP A 59 -15.26 -10.29 -1.56
N THR A 60 -14.61 -10.52 -2.71
CA THR A 60 -14.72 -11.78 -3.47
C THR A 60 -14.25 -12.97 -2.65
N ALA A 61 -13.12 -12.84 -1.94
CA ALA A 61 -12.65 -13.86 -1.00
C ALA A 61 -13.66 -14.10 0.13
N GLY A 62 -14.35 -13.05 0.59
CA GLY A 62 -15.45 -13.11 1.56
C GLY A 62 -16.60 -13.99 1.07
N GLU A 63 -17.08 -13.76 -0.16
CA GLU A 63 -18.11 -14.58 -0.80
C GLU A 63 -17.67 -16.05 -0.91
N LEU A 64 -16.44 -16.31 -1.37
CA LEU A 64 -15.90 -17.66 -1.51
C LEU A 64 -15.74 -18.42 -0.18
N ARG A 65 -15.62 -17.73 0.97
CA ARG A 65 -15.61 -18.40 2.29
C ARG A 65 -16.93 -19.10 2.59
N VAL A 66 -18.05 -18.64 2.03
CA VAL A 66 -19.36 -19.27 2.22
C VAL A 66 -19.35 -20.70 1.70
N LEU A 67 -18.71 -20.96 0.55
CA LEU A 67 -18.59 -22.31 -0.02
C LEU A 67 -17.85 -23.26 0.93
N ARG A 68 -16.79 -22.77 1.58
CA ARG A 68 -16.01 -23.53 2.56
C ARG A 68 -16.82 -23.81 3.81
N TRP A 69 -17.54 -22.81 4.34
CA TRP A 69 -18.36 -22.96 5.54
C TRP A 69 -19.48 -23.98 5.31
N LYS A 70 -20.19 -23.90 4.18
CA LYS A 70 -21.29 -24.83 3.88
C LYS A 70 -20.84 -26.29 3.65
N ARG A 71 -19.54 -26.59 3.63
CA ARG A 71 -18.95 -27.93 3.43
C ARG A 71 -19.45 -28.66 2.18
N LEU A 72 -19.73 -27.93 1.10
CA LEU A 72 -20.33 -28.45 -0.13
C LEU A 72 -19.32 -29.12 -1.09
N GLY A 73 -18.21 -29.65 -0.58
CA GLY A 73 -17.15 -30.24 -1.41
C GLY A 73 -16.28 -29.22 -2.17
N TRP A 74 -16.50 -27.92 -1.98
CA TRP A 74 -15.70 -26.86 -2.59
C TRP A 74 -14.40 -26.60 -1.84
N LYS A 75 -13.34 -26.34 -2.61
CA LYS A 75 -12.01 -25.89 -2.15
C LYS A 75 -11.71 -24.55 -2.81
N THR A 76 -11.21 -23.60 -2.02
CA THR A 76 -10.90 -22.26 -2.51
C THR A 76 -9.48 -21.89 -2.12
N ALA A 77 -8.76 -21.25 -3.02
CA ALA A 77 -7.46 -20.65 -2.77
C ALA A 77 -7.45 -19.21 -3.31
N ASN A 78 -6.77 -18.32 -2.61
CA ASN A 78 -6.68 -16.91 -2.98
C ASN A 78 -5.22 -16.58 -3.29
N HIS A 79 -5.01 -15.61 -4.18
CA HIS A 79 -3.72 -15.07 -4.58
C HIS A 79 -2.73 -16.16 -5.00
N ILE A 80 -3.07 -16.88 -6.06
CA ILE A 80 -2.20 -17.92 -6.61
C ILE A 80 -1.17 -17.29 -7.53
N LEU A 81 0.10 -17.31 -7.10
CA LEU A 81 1.22 -16.82 -7.87
C LEU A 81 1.58 -17.82 -9.00
N LEU A 82 1.47 -17.39 -10.26
CA LEU A 82 1.94 -18.11 -11.45
C LEU A 82 3.18 -17.42 -12.05
N GLU A 83 4.01 -18.14 -12.83
CA GLU A 83 5.35 -17.72 -13.35
C GLU A 83 5.52 -16.26 -13.84
N ARG A 84 4.43 -15.60 -14.26
CA ARG A 84 4.43 -14.27 -14.89
C ARG A 84 3.14 -13.48 -14.64
N SER A 85 2.26 -13.99 -13.77
CA SER A 85 0.96 -13.39 -13.44
C SER A 85 0.39 -14.09 -12.22
N ASP A 86 -0.47 -13.41 -11.50
CA ASP A 86 -1.32 -13.96 -10.46
C ASP A 86 -2.69 -14.39 -11.02
N VAL A 87 -3.39 -15.19 -10.22
CA VAL A 87 -4.83 -15.41 -10.32
C VAL A 87 -5.42 -15.08 -8.96
N ASP A 88 -6.33 -14.11 -8.91
CA ASP A 88 -6.87 -13.57 -7.66
C ASP A 88 -7.51 -14.65 -6.79
N HIS A 89 -8.39 -15.48 -7.39
CA HIS A 89 -9.00 -16.59 -6.68
C HIS A 89 -9.17 -17.83 -7.56
N VAL A 90 -9.15 -18.98 -6.90
CA VAL A 90 -9.42 -20.28 -7.51
C VAL A 90 -10.52 -20.96 -6.70
N ALA A 91 -11.56 -21.43 -7.39
CA ALA A 91 -12.61 -22.25 -6.81
C ALA A 91 -12.65 -23.61 -7.52
N LEU A 92 -12.43 -24.68 -6.76
CA LEU A 92 -12.47 -26.06 -7.25
C LEU A 92 -13.61 -26.78 -6.53
N GLY A 93 -14.56 -27.32 -7.26
CA GLY A 93 -15.69 -28.01 -6.65
C GLY A 93 -16.40 -28.97 -7.58
N PRO A 94 -17.50 -29.56 -7.10
CA PRO A 94 -18.28 -30.53 -7.87
C PRO A 94 -18.77 -29.96 -9.22
N GLY A 95 -19.04 -28.65 -9.26
CA GLY A 95 -19.50 -27.93 -10.44
C GLY A 95 -18.42 -27.59 -11.48
N GLY A 96 -17.14 -27.81 -11.19
CA GLY A 96 -16.05 -27.44 -12.08
C GLY A 96 -14.86 -26.79 -11.38
N PHE A 97 -13.85 -26.42 -12.19
CA PHE A 97 -12.70 -25.63 -11.76
C PHE A 97 -12.78 -24.24 -12.38
N PHE A 98 -12.61 -23.22 -11.54
CA PHE A 98 -12.79 -21.82 -11.93
C PHE A 98 -11.56 -21.01 -11.52
N ALA A 99 -11.02 -20.25 -12.48
CA ALA A 99 -10.09 -19.16 -12.23
C ALA A 99 -10.90 -17.87 -12.19
N ILE A 100 -10.81 -17.15 -11.09
CA ILE A 100 -11.65 -16.01 -10.77
C ILE A 100 -10.74 -14.77 -10.70
N GLU A 101 -11.00 -13.83 -11.60
CA GLU A 101 -10.41 -12.49 -11.61
C GLU A 101 -11.39 -11.51 -10.98
N THR A 102 -10.90 -10.55 -10.20
CA THR A 102 -11.73 -9.54 -9.57
C THR A 102 -11.44 -8.16 -10.16
N LYS A 103 -12.49 -7.42 -10.53
CA LYS A 103 -12.36 -6.04 -11.04
C LYS A 103 -13.30 -5.08 -10.33
N TYR A 104 -12.76 -3.93 -9.95
CA TYR A 104 -13.52 -2.79 -9.46
C TYR A 104 -13.50 -1.65 -10.48
N ARG A 105 -14.67 -1.09 -10.79
CA ARG A 105 -14.80 0.17 -11.54
C ARG A 105 -15.90 1.04 -10.93
N SER A 106 -15.68 2.35 -10.94
CA SER A 106 -16.72 3.34 -10.61
C SER A 106 -17.66 3.61 -11.79
N ASN A 107 -17.23 3.33 -13.03
CA ASN A 107 -18.07 3.39 -14.22
C ASN A 107 -17.75 2.21 -15.14
N TRP A 108 -18.73 1.33 -15.33
CA TRP A 108 -18.59 0.15 -16.20
C TRP A 108 -18.86 0.44 -17.67
N ARG A 109 -19.33 1.64 -18.04
CA ARG A 109 -19.58 2.02 -19.44
C ARG A 109 -18.30 2.16 -20.26
N ASP A 110 -17.21 2.58 -19.63
CA ASP A 110 -15.91 2.78 -20.28
C ASP A 110 -14.97 1.57 -20.10
N ALA A 111 -15.50 0.45 -19.59
CA ALA A 111 -14.70 -0.73 -19.33
C ALA A 111 -14.35 -1.44 -20.65
N ASP A 112 -13.07 -1.70 -20.86
CA ASP A 112 -12.59 -2.56 -21.95
C ASP A 112 -12.84 -4.03 -21.60
N ILE A 113 -14.03 -4.52 -21.96
CA ILE A 113 -14.48 -5.87 -21.64
C ILE A 113 -13.62 -6.93 -22.32
N GLU A 114 -13.19 -6.70 -23.56
CA GLU A 114 -12.36 -7.66 -24.30
C GLU A 114 -10.99 -7.78 -23.64
N SER A 115 -10.37 -6.66 -23.24
CA SER A 115 -9.11 -6.69 -22.49
C SER A 115 -9.26 -7.43 -21.16
N ILE A 116 -10.36 -7.20 -20.43
CA ILE A 116 -10.63 -7.88 -19.15
C ILE A 116 -10.84 -9.39 -19.36
N ALA A 117 -11.63 -9.76 -20.37
CA ALA A 117 -11.87 -11.16 -20.72
C ALA A 117 -10.59 -11.86 -21.19
N ALA A 118 -9.75 -11.20 -21.99
CA ALA A 118 -8.46 -11.72 -22.41
C ALA A 118 -7.54 -11.99 -21.20
N GLN A 119 -7.50 -11.07 -20.23
CA GLN A 119 -6.74 -11.26 -18.99
C GLN A 119 -7.24 -12.48 -18.20
N ALA A 120 -8.56 -12.59 -17.99
CA ALA A 120 -9.15 -13.69 -17.25
C ALA A 120 -8.94 -15.06 -17.95
N ARG A 121 -9.09 -15.11 -19.28
CA ARG A 121 -8.78 -16.32 -20.08
C ARG A 121 -7.34 -16.73 -19.92
N HIS A 122 -6.41 -15.78 -19.99
CA HIS A 122 -5.00 -16.06 -19.82
C HIS A 122 -4.71 -16.62 -18.41
N GLY A 123 -5.34 -16.08 -17.37
CA GLY A 123 -5.29 -16.62 -16.01
C GLY A 123 -5.76 -18.09 -15.94
N ALA A 124 -6.94 -18.39 -16.51
CA ALA A 124 -7.48 -19.75 -16.54
C ALA A 124 -6.59 -20.74 -17.31
N GLN A 125 -6.09 -20.34 -18.49
CA GLN A 125 -5.19 -21.16 -19.33
C GLN A 125 -3.90 -21.51 -18.58
N ARG A 126 -3.37 -20.57 -17.80
CA ARG A 126 -2.16 -20.81 -17.00
C ARG A 126 -2.41 -21.59 -15.74
N LEU A 127 -3.60 -21.49 -15.14
CA LEU A 127 -3.98 -22.32 -14.00
C LEU A 127 -4.12 -23.79 -14.39
N ARG A 128 -4.68 -24.07 -15.58
CA ARG A 128 -4.96 -25.42 -16.09
C ARG A 128 -3.82 -26.45 -15.88
N PRO A 129 -2.57 -26.23 -16.33
CA PRO A 129 -1.50 -27.21 -16.16
C PRO A 129 -1.14 -27.52 -14.70
N ARG A 130 -1.54 -26.66 -13.75
CA ARG A 130 -1.25 -26.82 -12.31
C ARG A 130 -2.29 -27.65 -11.56
N LEU A 131 -3.43 -27.92 -12.21
CA LEU A 131 -4.52 -28.76 -11.67
C LEU A 131 -4.54 -30.16 -12.29
N GLY A 132 -3.67 -30.41 -13.28
CA GLY A 132 -3.53 -31.69 -13.97
C GLY A 132 -3.86 -31.63 -15.46
N PRO A 133 -3.42 -32.63 -16.25
CA PRO A 133 -3.45 -32.58 -17.72
C PRO A 133 -4.87 -32.58 -18.32
N LYS A 134 -5.84 -33.13 -17.60
CA LYS A 134 -7.26 -33.21 -18.02
C LYS A 134 -8.14 -32.13 -17.40
N ALA A 135 -7.59 -31.24 -16.58
CA ALA A 135 -8.36 -30.17 -15.96
C ALA A 135 -8.91 -29.24 -17.05
N VAL A 136 -10.20 -28.90 -16.93
CA VAL A 136 -10.83 -27.82 -17.70
C VAL A 136 -11.12 -26.71 -16.72
N VAL A 137 -10.53 -25.54 -16.95
CA VAL A 137 -10.65 -24.37 -16.07
C VAL A 137 -11.45 -23.31 -16.82
N ARG A 138 -12.55 -22.86 -16.21
CA ARG A 138 -13.37 -21.76 -16.73
C ARG A 138 -12.90 -20.45 -16.12
N ALA A 139 -12.83 -19.41 -16.94
CA ALA A 139 -12.54 -18.06 -16.48
C ALA A 139 -13.83 -17.39 -15.99
N VAL A 140 -13.74 -16.74 -14.84
CA VAL A 140 -14.83 -15.94 -14.25
C VAL A 140 -14.27 -14.58 -13.90
N VAL A 141 -14.98 -13.51 -14.25
CA VAL A 141 -14.69 -12.15 -13.83
C VAL A 141 -15.78 -11.69 -12.87
N VAL A 142 -15.37 -11.41 -11.64
CA VAL A 142 -16.24 -10.88 -10.60
C VAL A 142 -16.12 -9.37 -10.61
N ILE A 143 -17.24 -8.71 -10.88
CA ILE A 143 -17.29 -7.25 -11.00
C ILE A 143 -17.88 -6.60 -9.75
N TRP A 144 -17.22 -5.52 -9.31
CA TRP A 144 -17.63 -4.69 -8.19
C TRP A 144 -17.63 -3.20 -8.56
N GLY A 145 -18.30 -2.41 -7.72
CA GLY A 145 -18.37 -0.96 -7.84
C GLY A 145 -19.68 -0.44 -8.44
N GLN A 146 -19.74 0.86 -8.63
CA GLN A 146 -20.96 1.54 -9.11
C GLN A 146 -21.26 1.12 -10.56
N GLY A 147 -22.52 0.77 -10.82
CA GLY A 147 -22.96 0.29 -12.15
C GLY A 147 -22.64 -1.18 -12.43
N ALA A 148 -22.02 -1.93 -11.50
CA ALA A 148 -21.77 -3.37 -11.69
C ALA A 148 -23.08 -4.15 -11.93
N ARG A 149 -24.10 -3.93 -11.08
CA ARG A 149 -25.41 -4.60 -11.20
C ARG A 149 -26.18 -4.18 -12.44
N GLU A 150 -26.01 -2.95 -12.90
CA GLU A 150 -26.59 -2.47 -14.16
C GLU A 150 -25.90 -3.13 -15.36
N ARG A 151 -24.58 -3.30 -15.30
CA ARG A 151 -23.77 -3.94 -16.34
C ARG A 151 -24.01 -5.45 -16.43
N CYS A 152 -24.13 -6.12 -15.30
CA CYS A 152 -24.28 -7.57 -15.19
C CYS A 152 -25.40 -7.89 -14.19
N PRO A 153 -26.69 -7.72 -14.57
CA PRO A 153 -27.82 -7.97 -13.68
C PRO A 153 -27.96 -9.44 -13.28
N GLN A 154 -27.45 -10.33 -14.14
CA GLN A 154 -27.32 -11.76 -13.91
C GLN A 154 -25.98 -12.25 -14.51
N PRO A 155 -25.44 -13.39 -14.04
CA PRO A 155 -24.25 -13.98 -14.64
C PRO A 155 -24.45 -14.21 -16.14
N SER A 156 -23.47 -13.81 -16.94
CA SER A 156 -23.52 -13.94 -18.41
C SER A 156 -22.14 -14.30 -18.96
N GLU A 157 -22.13 -15.01 -20.09
CA GLU A 157 -20.89 -15.39 -20.75
C GLU A 157 -20.60 -14.44 -21.91
N GLU A 158 -19.44 -13.81 -21.87
CA GLU A 158 -18.94 -12.89 -22.90
C GLU A 158 -17.48 -13.26 -23.21
N ALA A 159 -17.17 -13.49 -24.49
CA ALA A 159 -15.82 -13.88 -24.95
C ALA A 159 -15.23 -15.10 -24.19
N ASP A 160 -16.03 -16.16 -24.00
CA ASP A 160 -15.69 -17.40 -23.25
C ASP A 160 -15.32 -17.17 -21.78
N VAL A 161 -15.77 -16.06 -21.20
CA VAL A 161 -15.57 -15.70 -19.79
C VAL A 161 -16.92 -15.41 -19.16
N VAL A 162 -17.15 -15.96 -17.97
CA VAL A 162 -18.36 -15.64 -17.21
C VAL A 162 -18.14 -14.33 -16.46
N PHE A 163 -18.95 -13.33 -16.73
CA PHE A 163 -19.05 -12.12 -15.93
C PHE A 163 -20.17 -12.29 -14.91
N CYS A 164 -19.92 -11.95 -13.65
CA CYS A 164 -20.95 -11.90 -12.62
C CYS A 164 -20.68 -10.79 -11.61
N CYS A 165 -21.74 -10.23 -11.03
CA CYS A 165 -21.57 -9.36 -9.85
C CYS A 165 -21.15 -10.18 -8.65
N GLY A 166 -20.38 -9.56 -7.74
CA GLY A 166 -19.92 -10.16 -6.49
C GLY A 166 -20.95 -11.04 -5.75
N PRO A 167 -22.13 -10.51 -5.38
CA PRO A 167 -23.15 -11.29 -4.67
C PRO A 167 -23.72 -12.49 -5.44
N ASP A 168 -23.60 -12.51 -6.77
CA ASP A 168 -24.12 -13.59 -7.62
C ASP A 168 -23.08 -14.71 -7.84
N LEU A 169 -21.83 -14.53 -7.40
CA LEU A 169 -20.75 -15.50 -7.59
C LEU A 169 -21.07 -16.86 -6.95
N VAL A 170 -21.42 -16.87 -5.67
CA VAL A 170 -21.71 -18.12 -4.94
C VAL A 170 -22.95 -18.80 -5.50
N PRO A 171 -24.10 -18.11 -5.72
CA PRO A 171 -25.24 -18.68 -6.42
C PRO A 171 -24.85 -19.30 -7.77
N PHE A 172 -24.09 -18.58 -8.61
CA PHE A 172 -23.62 -19.07 -9.89
C PHE A 172 -22.81 -20.37 -9.78
N LEU A 173 -21.85 -20.41 -8.85
CA LEU A 173 -21.00 -21.60 -8.64
C LEU A 173 -21.81 -22.80 -8.16
N LEU A 174 -22.82 -22.58 -7.30
CA LEU A 174 -23.67 -23.65 -6.77
C LEU A 174 -24.73 -24.16 -7.76
N ASP A 175 -25.10 -23.34 -8.76
CA ASP A 175 -26.04 -23.73 -9.83
C ASP A 175 -25.40 -24.66 -10.88
N GLN A 176 -24.06 -24.78 -10.87
CA GLN A 176 -23.36 -25.66 -11.80
C GLN A 176 -23.69 -27.12 -11.53
N SER A 177 -23.99 -27.87 -12.60
CA SER A 177 -24.20 -29.31 -12.51
C SER A 177 -22.97 -30.01 -11.92
N THR A 178 -23.18 -31.02 -11.08
CA THR A 178 -22.07 -31.82 -10.53
C THR A 178 -21.43 -32.67 -11.64
N VAL A 179 -20.24 -32.28 -12.09
CA VAL A 179 -19.49 -32.97 -13.16
C VAL A 179 -18.17 -33.55 -12.65
N ILE A 180 -17.65 -33.07 -11.51
CA ILE A 180 -16.34 -33.49 -10.98
C ILE A 180 -16.52 -34.30 -9.69
N ASP A 181 -15.87 -35.46 -9.65
CA ASP A 181 -15.82 -36.33 -8.48
C ASP A 181 -15.03 -35.69 -7.31
N PRO A 182 -15.46 -35.85 -6.04
CA PRO A 182 -14.75 -35.27 -4.89
C PRO A 182 -13.27 -35.64 -4.78
N GLU A 183 -12.86 -36.85 -5.17
CA GLU A 183 -11.43 -37.24 -5.14
C GLU A 183 -10.62 -36.45 -6.17
N ALA A 184 -11.21 -36.20 -7.35
CA ALA A 184 -10.59 -35.37 -8.38
C ALA A 184 -10.46 -33.91 -7.92
N VAL A 185 -11.46 -33.36 -7.24
CA VAL A 185 -11.38 -32.01 -6.63
C VAL A 185 -10.24 -31.95 -5.61
N GLN A 186 -10.16 -32.93 -4.71
CA GLN A 186 -9.13 -32.97 -3.68
C GLN A 186 -7.73 -33.13 -4.28
N SER A 187 -7.56 -33.99 -5.28
CA SER A 187 -6.30 -34.20 -5.99
C SER A 187 -5.82 -32.93 -6.69
N ALA A 188 -6.71 -32.26 -7.44
CA ALA A 188 -6.42 -30.99 -8.10
C ALA A 188 -6.03 -29.90 -7.09
N TYR A 189 -6.73 -29.84 -5.95
CA TYR A 189 -6.41 -28.88 -4.89
C TYR A 189 -5.03 -29.13 -4.26
N GLN A 190 -4.64 -30.38 -4.01
CA GLN A 190 -3.30 -30.68 -3.50
C GLN A 190 -2.21 -30.33 -4.51
N GLN A 191 -2.41 -30.67 -5.80
CA GLN A 191 -1.47 -30.29 -6.86
C GLN A 191 -1.28 -28.77 -6.94
N LEU A 192 -2.36 -28.00 -6.78
CA LEU A 192 -2.29 -26.54 -6.74
C LEU A 192 -1.41 -26.04 -5.59
N LEU A 193 -1.62 -26.55 -4.37
CA LEU A 193 -0.85 -26.14 -3.19
C LEU A 193 0.62 -26.53 -3.30
N ASP A 194 0.92 -27.73 -3.78
CA ASP A 194 2.30 -28.20 -3.96
C ASP A 194 3.06 -27.38 -5.01
N ASN A 195 2.38 -26.94 -6.06
CA ASN A 195 2.95 -26.03 -7.06
C ASN A 195 3.18 -24.63 -6.49
N SER A 196 2.24 -24.10 -5.70
CA SER A 196 2.38 -22.78 -5.06
C SER A 196 3.55 -22.77 -4.06
N ARG A 197 3.61 -23.75 -3.16
CA ARG A 197 4.64 -23.82 -2.11
C ARG A 197 6.05 -23.92 -2.66
N ARG A 198 6.25 -24.71 -3.73
CA ARG A 198 7.56 -24.82 -4.40
C ARG A 198 8.00 -23.48 -4.99
N ARG A 199 7.06 -22.67 -5.45
CA ARG A 199 7.34 -21.39 -6.07
C ARG A 199 7.57 -20.28 -5.06
N ASP A 200 6.80 -20.23 -3.97
CA ASP A 200 7.04 -19.26 -2.88
C ASP A 200 8.48 -19.37 -2.35
N ILE A 201 9.00 -20.61 -2.23
CA ILE A 201 10.38 -20.85 -1.81
C ILE A 201 11.39 -20.37 -2.87
N ALA A 202 11.10 -20.55 -4.16
CA ALA A 202 11.97 -20.13 -5.25
C ALA A 202 12.01 -18.60 -5.43
N GLU A 203 10.85 -17.92 -5.37
CA GLU A 203 10.77 -16.46 -5.47
C GLU A 203 11.40 -15.77 -4.25
N LEU A 204 11.22 -16.31 -3.04
CA LEU A 204 11.92 -15.81 -1.85
C LEU A 204 13.45 -15.92 -1.97
N ALA A 205 13.94 -16.89 -2.74
CA ALA A 205 15.37 -17.08 -2.99
C ALA A 205 15.90 -16.14 -4.08
N GLU A 206 15.09 -15.76 -5.07
CA GLU A 206 15.49 -14.93 -6.22
C GLU A 206 15.25 -13.42 -6.01
N ASP A 207 14.10 -13.02 -5.45
CA ASP A 207 13.64 -11.61 -5.45
C ASP A 207 13.81 -10.89 -4.09
N GLY A 208 14.24 -11.58 -3.05
CA GLY A 208 14.37 -11.02 -1.70
C GLY A 208 13.01 -10.73 -1.02
N PRO A 209 13.00 -10.06 0.15
CA PRO A 209 11.76 -9.88 0.91
C PRO A 209 10.78 -8.94 0.19
N PHE A 210 9.47 -9.26 0.30
CA PHE A 210 8.37 -8.52 -0.32
C PHE A 210 8.51 -6.99 -0.24
N ALA A 211 8.21 -6.32 -1.36
CA ALA A 211 8.12 -4.87 -1.43
C ALA A 211 7.16 -4.34 -0.35
N ARG A 212 7.64 -3.42 0.51
CA ARG A 212 6.85 -2.88 1.62
C ARG A 212 5.57 -2.20 1.08
N PRO A 213 4.39 -2.51 1.64
CA PRO A 213 3.13 -1.86 1.24
C PRO A 213 3.20 -0.34 1.31
N ALA A 214 2.53 0.34 0.37
CA ALA A 214 2.58 1.80 0.23
C ALA A 214 2.17 2.58 1.51
N ILE A 215 1.35 1.97 2.37
CA ILE A 215 0.93 2.55 3.66
C ILE A 215 2.11 2.79 4.61
N TYR A 216 3.14 1.94 4.58
CA TYR A 216 4.36 2.15 5.35
C TYR A 216 5.14 3.36 4.85
N GLY A 217 5.08 3.68 3.55
CA GLY A 217 5.67 4.90 3.00
C GLY A 217 5.00 6.18 3.51
N VAL A 218 3.69 6.16 3.79
CA VAL A 218 2.97 7.30 4.38
C VAL A 218 3.40 7.51 5.83
N VAL A 219 3.47 6.42 6.60
CA VAL A 219 3.94 6.47 8.01
C VAL A 219 5.38 6.95 8.08
N ASP A 220 6.27 6.45 7.21
CA ASP A 220 7.67 6.86 7.15
C ASP A 220 7.79 8.36 6.79
N THR A 221 7.00 8.84 5.82
CA THR A 221 7.00 10.26 5.42
C THR A 221 6.49 11.16 6.56
N ALA A 222 5.40 10.76 7.23
CA ALA A 222 4.85 11.51 8.37
C ALA A 222 5.83 11.54 9.56
N ALA A 223 6.51 10.42 9.84
CA ALA A 223 7.51 10.32 10.88
C ALA A 223 8.72 11.22 10.59
N VAL A 224 9.21 11.24 9.35
CA VAL A 224 10.31 12.13 8.93
C VAL A 224 9.90 13.60 9.02
N ALA A 225 8.70 13.97 8.55
CA ALA A 225 8.21 15.34 8.66
C ALA A 225 8.11 15.80 10.12
N LEU A 226 7.58 14.95 11.01
CA LEU A 226 7.52 15.23 12.44
C LEU A 226 8.92 15.38 13.05
N ALA A 227 9.87 14.53 12.65
CA ALA A 227 11.26 14.61 13.09
C ALA A 227 11.90 15.95 12.75
N VAL A 228 11.74 16.42 11.50
CA VAL A 228 12.25 17.70 11.01
C VAL A 228 11.65 18.85 11.81
N MET A 229 10.33 18.83 12.04
CA MET A 229 9.65 19.87 12.81
C MET A 229 10.12 19.90 14.27
N CYS A 230 10.14 18.76 14.96
CA CYS A 230 10.60 18.68 16.35
C CYS A 230 12.07 19.13 16.48
N THR A 231 12.92 18.74 15.53
CA THR A 231 14.34 19.14 15.51
C THR A 231 14.49 20.64 15.31
N THR A 232 13.69 21.23 14.43
CA THR A 232 13.68 22.67 14.18
C THR A 232 13.31 23.44 15.44
N SER A 233 12.21 23.06 16.08
CA SER A 233 11.78 23.68 17.34
C SER A 233 12.82 23.51 18.46
N ALA A 234 13.38 22.31 18.63
CA ALA A 234 14.38 22.05 19.67
C ALA A 234 15.68 22.84 19.45
N THR A 235 16.09 22.99 18.19
CA THR A 235 17.32 23.71 17.83
C THR A 235 17.17 25.22 17.97
N LEU A 236 15.99 25.77 17.62
CA LEU A 236 15.75 27.21 17.64
C LEU A 236 15.17 27.73 18.96
N ALA A 237 14.57 26.87 19.81
CA ALA A 237 14.03 27.28 21.12
C ALA A 237 15.02 28.06 22.01
N PRO A 238 16.33 27.71 22.08
CA PRO A 238 17.28 28.44 22.91
C PRO A 238 17.94 29.64 22.21
N VAL A 239 17.51 30.03 21.00
CA VAL A 239 18.21 31.06 20.19
C VAL A 239 18.26 32.42 20.89
N SER A 240 17.24 32.71 21.71
CA SER A 240 17.10 33.94 22.48
C SER A 240 17.80 33.90 23.84
N LEU A 241 18.31 32.74 24.27
CA LEU A 241 19.04 32.61 25.55
C LEU A 241 20.44 33.20 25.42
N GLN A 242 20.88 33.93 26.45
CA GLN A 242 22.23 34.47 26.49
C GLN A 242 23.27 33.36 26.77
N PRO A 243 24.42 33.34 26.08
CA PRO A 243 24.78 34.21 24.96
C PRO A 243 24.01 33.85 23.67
N ALA A 244 23.41 34.86 23.03
CA ALA A 244 22.43 34.68 21.95
C ALA A 244 22.95 33.79 20.81
N GLY A 245 22.12 32.81 20.40
CA GLY A 245 22.40 31.87 19.33
C GLY A 245 23.41 30.75 19.65
N TRP A 246 24.33 30.93 20.59
CA TRP A 246 25.33 29.90 20.91
C TRP A 246 24.73 28.62 21.50
N TRP A 247 23.66 28.73 22.28
CA TRP A 247 22.93 27.55 22.78
C TRP A 247 22.23 26.76 21.67
N SER A 248 21.74 27.45 20.63
CA SER A 248 21.18 26.80 19.44
C SER A 248 22.26 26.09 18.62
N VAL A 249 23.46 26.68 18.49
CA VAL A 249 24.60 26.04 17.82
C VAL A 249 25.05 24.80 18.60
N ALA A 250 25.11 24.87 19.93
CA ALA A 250 25.44 23.73 20.79
C ALA A 250 24.40 22.61 20.66
N ALA A 251 23.10 22.94 20.73
CA ALA A 251 22.01 21.98 20.57
C ALA A 251 22.07 21.28 19.20
N ALA A 252 22.22 22.05 18.12
CA ALA A 252 22.39 21.53 16.76
C ALA A 252 23.57 20.54 16.65
N THR A 253 24.71 20.91 17.22
CA THR A 253 25.94 20.10 17.16
C THR A 253 25.79 18.78 17.92
N VAL A 254 25.20 18.84 19.12
CA VAL A 254 24.94 17.65 19.96
C VAL A 254 23.95 16.72 19.27
N THR A 255 22.81 17.24 18.81
CA THR A 255 21.78 16.45 18.12
C THR A 255 22.33 15.80 16.85
N THR A 256 23.08 16.54 16.04
CA THR A 256 23.72 16.00 14.82
C THR A 256 24.67 14.85 15.16
N SER A 257 25.54 15.05 16.15
CA SER A 257 26.56 14.07 16.54
C SER A 257 25.94 12.79 17.10
N ILE A 258 24.95 12.92 17.99
CA ILE A 258 24.22 11.78 18.57
C ILE A 258 23.49 11.00 17.47
N CYS A 259 22.74 11.67 16.60
CA CYS A 259 21.98 11.00 15.55
C CYS A 259 22.90 10.35 14.50
N ALA A 260 24.02 10.97 14.14
CA ALA A 260 25.02 10.37 13.27
C ALA A 260 25.65 9.11 13.88
N ALA A 261 25.99 9.14 15.17
CA ALA A 261 26.56 8.00 15.89
C ALA A 261 25.54 6.85 16.04
N LEU A 262 24.29 7.17 16.41
CA LEU A 262 23.22 6.17 16.53
C LEU A 262 22.88 5.53 15.19
N ARG A 263 22.91 6.31 14.08
CA ARG A 263 22.61 5.79 12.73
C ARG A 263 23.56 4.68 12.30
N GLN A 264 24.80 4.69 12.76
CA GLN A 264 25.78 3.63 12.47
C GLN A 264 25.50 2.34 13.25
N ARG A 265 24.76 2.41 14.36
CA ARG A 265 24.48 1.28 15.27
C ARG A 265 23.13 0.63 15.04
N VAL A 266 22.26 1.23 14.24
CA VAL A 266 20.89 0.74 14.01
C VAL A 266 20.81 -0.02 12.69
N ALA A 267 20.36 -1.27 12.76
CA ALA A 267 20.14 -2.12 11.58
C ALA A 267 18.84 -1.75 10.82
N ASN A 268 17.84 -1.19 11.50
CA ASN A 268 16.55 -0.86 10.89
C ASN A 268 16.64 0.37 9.97
N LEU A 269 16.37 0.17 8.67
CA LEU A 269 16.43 1.21 7.63
C LEU A 269 15.53 2.42 7.89
N THR A 270 14.30 2.22 8.37
CA THR A 270 13.37 3.32 8.68
C THR A 270 13.96 4.23 9.76
N VAL A 271 14.52 3.63 10.81
CA VAL A 271 15.15 4.38 11.90
C VAL A 271 16.41 5.11 11.41
N ARG A 272 17.18 4.52 10.49
CA ARG A 272 18.34 5.18 9.87
C ARG A 272 17.94 6.41 9.05
N TYR A 273 16.83 6.35 8.31
CA TYR A 273 16.31 7.50 7.56
C TYR A 273 15.80 8.60 8.48
N PHE A 274 15.08 8.22 9.55
CA PHE A 274 14.64 9.16 10.59
C PHE A 274 15.84 9.89 11.23
N LEU A 275 16.86 9.14 11.68
CA LEU A 275 18.07 9.71 12.28
C LEU A 275 18.84 10.61 11.31
N LEU A 276 18.87 10.26 10.02
CA LEU A 276 19.49 11.10 8.99
C LEU A 276 18.73 12.42 8.81
N ALA A 277 17.40 12.41 8.78
CA ALA A 277 16.59 13.61 8.66
C ALA A 277 16.81 14.57 9.85
N VAL A 278 16.84 14.02 11.07
CA VAL A 278 17.15 14.81 12.29
C VAL A 278 18.55 15.40 12.21
N ALA A 279 19.57 14.59 11.89
CA ALA A 279 20.96 15.05 11.85
C ALA A 279 21.19 16.14 10.80
N THR A 280 20.65 15.97 9.59
CA THR A 280 20.80 16.96 8.50
C THR A 280 20.07 18.26 8.80
N THR A 281 18.86 18.19 9.37
CA THR A 281 18.10 19.38 9.78
C THR A 281 18.82 20.15 10.88
N ALA A 282 19.26 19.46 11.93
CA ALA A 282 20.00 20.08 13.04
C ALA A 282 21.29 20.75 12.54
N ALA A 283 22.09 20.05 11.73
CA ALA A 283 23.33 20.57 11.17
C ALA A 283 23.09 21.84 10.33
N GLY A 284 22.10 21.80 9.43
CA GLY A 284 21.77 22.94 8.58
C GLY A 284 21.34 24.17 9.39
N LEU A 285 20.45 23.98 10.37
CA LEU A 285 20.02 25.08 11.25
C LEU A 285 21.16 25.62 12.12
N GLY A 286 22.03 24.74 12.63
CA GLY A 286 23.20 25.14 13.41
C GLY A 286 24.15 26.03 12.62
N VAL A 287 24.41 25.72 11.34
CA VAL A 287 25.23 26.54 10.44
C VAL A 287 24.60 27.92 10.21
N ILE A 288 23.29 27.96 9.96
CA ILE A 288 22.56 29.23 9.74
C ILE A 288 22.63 30.12 10.98
N VAL A 289 22.36 29.56 12.17
CA VAL A 289 22.41 30.32 13.43
C VAL A 289 23.84 30.78 13.72
N LEU A 290 24.84 29.92 13.53
CA LEU A 290 26.24 30.28 13.72
C LEU A 290 26.65 31.46 12.82
N ALA A 291 26.27 31.42 11.54
CA ALA A 291 26.55 32.51 10.61
C ALA A 291 25.88 33.82 11.06
N ALA A 292 24.63 33.77 11.50
CA ALA A 292 23.91 34.94 12.01
C ALA A 292 24.54 35.50 13.30
N THR A 293 24.92 34.62 14.24
CA THR A 293 25.58 35.02 15.50
C THR A 293 26.95 35.65 15.24
N LEU A 294 27.75 35.09 14.32
CA LEU A 294 29.05 35.66 13.96
C LEU A 294 28.88 37.02 13.25
N PHE A 295 27.91 37.15 12.36
CA PHE A 295 27.61 38.41 11.69
C PHE A 295 27.20 39.51 12.68
N ASN A 296 26.37 39.19 13.67
CA ASN A 296 25.99 40.12 14.73
C ASN A 296 27.13 40.46 15.69
N ALA A 297 28.14 39.60 15.84
CA ALA A 297 29.30 39.87 16.68
C ALA A 297 30.36 40.75 15.99
N LEU A 298 30.30 40.85 14.66
CA LEU A 298 31.24 41.61 13.83
C LEU A 298 30.74 43.03 13.50
N ASN A 299 29.44 43.29 13.66
CA ASN A 299 28.82 44.61 13.50
C ASN A 299 28.49 45.22 14.86
#